data_AF-X0SZG0-F1
#
_entry.id   AF-X0SZG0-F1
#
_cell.length_a   1.000
_cell.length_b   1.000
_cell.length_c   1.000
_cell.angle_alpha   90.00
_cell.angle_beta   90.00
_cell.angle_gamma   90.00
#
_symmetry.space_group_name_H-M   'P 1'
#
loop_
_entity.id
_entity.type
_entity.pdbx_description
1 polymer ?
#
loop_
_entity_poly.entity_id
_entity_poly.type
_entity_poly.pdbx_seq_one_letter_code
_entity_poly.pdbx_strand_id
1 'polypeptide(L)'
;QAAPCLRGLVSGYRYSGDEKWLRHLTAQVDELMERLEDEDGHPGWGRSITGEALLLEPILEFIHVAQSDPEVSAETKKKAEGYLEIIDPAMIMKWDEMGRWKETHMGCGTYLSRITLPHNKNAHSGMMLLAAARATHSPERRAIYLDKARKLARRWKKHLKVRGDHYIWHYWDPAGGWDYDEEGVKRHWVNLEHRGYGSIDVSFMAAAYDHGLVFTREDAEMHCRTFLQEIWNGDEENPEYRAMGTFNPDYVESSIYSGLGRFSPKIMELWGKSV
;
A
#
# COMPACT_ATOMS: atom_id res chain seq x y z
N GLN A 1 -9.79 10.60 6.25
CA GLN A 1 -9.68 10.12 7.65
C GLN A 1 -10.24 8.71 7.84
N ALA A 2 -11.13 8.17 6.98
CA ALA A 2 -11.73 6.84 7.17
C ALA A 2 -10.75 5.64 7.02
N ALA A 3 -9.82 5.68 6.06
CA ALA A 3 -8.98 4.51 5.73
C ALA A 3 -8.14 3.93 6.90
N PRO A 4 -7.39 4.73 7.70
CA PRO A 4 -6.68 4.21 8.87
C PRO A 4 -7.61 3.58 9.91
N CYS A 5 -8.81 4.14 10.10
CA CYS A 5 -9.81 3.59 11.02
C CYS A 5 -10.28 2.20 10.57
N LEU A 6 -10.60 2.03 9.28
CA LEU A 6 -11.04 0.74 8.74
C LEU A 6 -9.98 -0.36 8.93
N ARG A 7 -8.70 -0.05 8.68
CA ARG A 7 -7.60 -1.01 8.90
C ARG A 7 -7.48 -1.39 10.38
N GLY A 8 -7.64 -0.41 11.28
CA GLY A 8 -7.66 -0.65 12.73
C GLY A 8 -8.76 -1.62 13.16
N LEU A 9 -9.95 -1.54 12.56
CA LEU A 9 -11.06 -2.45 12.86
C LEU A 9 -10.77 -3.89 12.40
N VAL A 10 -10.17 -4.09 11.21
CA VAL A 10 -9.75 -5.43 10.76
C VAL A 10 -8.68 -6.01 11.71
N SER A 11 -7.69 -5.21 12.08
CA SER A 11 -6.64 -5.62 13.02
C SER A 11 -7.20 -5.94 14.41
N GLY A 12 -8.17 -5.17 14.89
CA GLY A 12 -8.85 -5.42 16.16
C GLY A 12 -9.51 -6.80 16.19
N TYR A 13 -10.22 -7.16 15.11
CA TYR A 13 -10.77 -8.51 14.98
C TYR A 13 -9.70 -9.58 14.96
N ARG A 14 -8.67 -9.45 14.11
CA ARG A 14 -7.58 -10.44 14.01
C ARG A 14 -6.86 -10.67 15.33
N TYR A 15 -6.74 -9.64 16.16
CA TYR A 15 -6.11 -9.74 17.47
C TYR A 15 -7.01 -10.40 18.52
N SER A 16 -8.29 -10.01 18.59
CA SER A 16 -9.16 -10.39 19.71
C SER A 16 -10.19 -11.48 19.40
N GLY A 17 -10.42 -11.80 18.13
CA GLY A 17 -11.53 -12.64 17.67
C GLY A 17 -12.92 -12.02 17.91
N ASP A 18 -13.00 -10.76 18.33
CA ASP A 18 -14.26 -10.14 18.73
C ASP A 18 -14.96 -9.52 17.53
N GLU A 19 -16.04 -10.15 17.08
CA GLU A 19 -16.79 -9.72 15.90
C GLU A 19 -17.38 -8.31 16.02
N LYS A 20 -17.42 -7.68 17.21
CA LYS A 20 -17.82 -6.28 17.33
C LYS A 20 -17.00 -5.36 16.42
N TRP A 21 -15.73 -5.66 16.21
CA TRP A 21 -14.86 -4.89 15.32
C TRP A 21 -15.33 -4.94 13.87
N LEU A 22 -15.73 -6.13 13.41
CA LEU A 22 -16.27 -6.32 12.07
C LEU A 22 -17.64 -5.67 11.91
N ARG A 23 -18.50 -5.72 12.93
CA ARG A 23 -19.80 -5.01 12.89
C ARG A 23 -19.64 -3.48 12.75
N HIS A 24 -18.68 -2.89 13.47
CA HIS A 24 -18.38 -1.46 13.31
C HIS A 24 -17.81 -1.14 11.92
N LEU A 25 -17.00 -2.05 11.37
CA LEU A 25 -16.47 -1.91 10.01
C LEU A 25 -17.62 -1.96 9.00
N THR A 26 -18.51 -2.95 9.08
CA THR A 26 -19.70 -3.07 8.23
C THR A 26 -20.53 -1.79 8.23
N ALA A 27 -20.79 -1.20 9.40
CA ALA A 27 -21.54 0.07 9.48
C ALA A 27 -20.84 1.22 8.72
N GLN A 28 -19.52 1.35 8.84
CA GLN A 28 -18.76 2.36 8.11
C GLN A 28 -18.70 2.07 6.60
N VAL A 29 -18.62 0.80 6.22
CA VAL A 29 -18.62 0.41 4.80
C VAL A 29 -19.99 0.63 4.18
N ASP A 30 -21.09 0.33 4.89
CA ASP A 30 -22.44 0.66 4.43
C ASP A 30 -22.58 2.16 4.13
N GLU A 31 -22.15 3.04 5.03
CA GLU A 31 -22.15 4.50 4.79
C GLU A 31 -21.29 4.91 3.59
N LEU A 32 -20.18 4.22 3.34
CA LEU A 32 -19.36 4.47 2.16
C LEU A 32 -20.08 4.01 0.89
N MET A 33 -20.66 2.82 0.89
CA MET A 33 -21.38 2.27 -0.27
C MET A 33 -22.59 3.13 -0.65
N GLU A 34 -23.29 3.71 0.32
CA GLU A 34 -24.39 4.66 0.09
C GLU A 34 -23.95 5.97 -0.59
N ARG A 35 -22.65 6.30 -0.52
CA ARG A 35 -22.05 7.50 -1.13
C ARG A 35 -21.30 7.19 -2.43
N LEU A 36 -21.47 6.00 -3.00
CA LEU A 36 -20.92 5.72 -4.31
C LEU A 36 -21.56 6.63 -5.36
N GLU A 37 -20.72 7.26 -6.15
CA GLU A 37 -21.09 8.09 -7.29
C GLU A 37 -20.70 7.38 -8.59
N ASP A 38 -21.37 7.77 -9.67
CA ASP A 38 -21.08 7.33 -11.04
C ASP A 38 -20.83 8.55 -11.93
N GLU A 39 -19.78 9.32 -11.60
CA GLU A 39 -19.43 10.54 -12.36
C GLU A 39 -18.74 10.24 -13.69
N ASP A 40 -17.99 9.13 -13.77
CA ASP A 40 -17.12 8.79 -14.90
C ASP A 40 -17.57 7.49 -15.65
N GLY A 41 -18.81 7.03 -15.44
CA GLY A 41 -19.31 5.76 -15.98
C GLY A 41 -18.85 4.51 -15.20
N HIS A 42 -18.30 4.72 -14.00
CA HIS A 42 -17.84 3.68 -13.09
C HIS A 42 -18.16 4.04 -11.63
N PRO A 43 -18.63 3.08 -10.80
CA PRO A 43 -18.87 3.32 -9.38
C PRO A 43 -17.57 3.71 -8.65
N GLY A 44 -17.65 4.71 -7.78
CA GLY A 44 -16.50 5.24 -7.07
C GLY A 44 -16.82 6.25 -6.00
N TRP A 45 -15.79 6.65 -5.25
CA TRP A 45 -15.86 7.81 -4.34
C TRP A 45 -15.17 9.05 -4.95
N GLY A 46 -14.84 8.96 -6.24
CA GLY A 46 -14.22 10.01 -7.02
C GLY A 46 -12.82 10.44 -6.55
N ARG A 47 -12.24 11.38 -7.32
CA ARG A 47 -11.05 12.19 -7.04
C ARG A 47 -9.66 11.60 -7.32
N SER A 48 -9.34 10.36 -6.93
CA SER A 48 -8.03 9.74 -7.30
C SER A 48 -7.93 8.24 -6.99
N ILE A 49 -7.15 7.51 -7.80
CA ILE A 49 -6.82 6.10 -7.56
C ILE A 49 -6.18 5.86 -6.19
N THR A 50 -5.33 6.76 -5.71
CA THR A 50 -4.69 6.61 -4.40
C THR A 50 -5.72 6.72 -3.27
N GLY A 51 -6.65 7.67 -3.37
CA GLY A 51 -7.72 7.84 -2.40
C GLY A 51 -8.63 6.62 -2.33
N GLU A 52 -9.00 6.06 -3.48
CA GLU A 52 -9.80 4.84 -3.52
C GLU A 52 -9.04 3.61 -3.06
N ALA A 53 -7.77 3.44 -3.45
CA ALA A 53 -6.96 2.32 -2.98
C ALA A 53 -6.82 2.28 -1.46
N LEU A 54 -6.75 3.45 -0.82
CA LEU A 54 -6.74 3.57 0.65
C LEU A 54 -8.03 3.08 1.31
N LEU A 55 -9.19 3.25 0.67
CA LEU A 55 -10.48 2.78 1.18
C LEU A 55 -10.72 1.32 0.84
N LEU A 56 -10.43 0.91 -0.40
CA LEU A 56 -10.66 -0.44 -0.90
C LEU A 56 -9.77 -1.47 -0.21
N GLU A 57 -8.51 -1.16 0.08
CA GLU A 57 -7.58 -2.11 0.71
C GLU A 57 -8.13 -2.71 2.02
N PRO A 58 -8.51 -1.93 3.05
CA PRO A 58 -9.05 -2.51 4.29
C PRO A 58 -10.43 -3.17 4.10
N ILE A 59 -11.24 -2.74 3.13
CA ILE A 59 -12.53 -3.39 2.83
C ILE A 59 -12.29 -4.78 2.22
N LEU A 60 -11.35 -4.89 1.28
CA LEU A 60 -10.97 -6.16 0.67
C LEU A 60 -10.31 -7.11 1.68
N GLU A 61 -9.52 -6.57 2.62
CA GLU A 61 -9.00 -7.36 3.75
C GLU A 61 -10.12 -7.89 4.65
N PHE A 62 -11.11 -7.06 4.96
CA PHE A 62 -12.30 -7.48 5.70
C PHE A 62 -13.04 -8.60 4.96
N ILE A 63 -13.26 -8.44 3.65
CA ILE A 63 -13.92 -9.45 2.82
C ILE A 63 -13.18 -10.78 2.89
N HIS A 64 -11.85 -10.74 2.73
CA HIS A 64 -11.03 -11.94 2.84
C HIS A 64 -11.13 -12.60 4.23
N VAL A 65 -11.09 -11.82 5.31
CA VAL A 65 -11.27 -12.32 6.68
C VAL A 65 -12.62 -13.01 6.83
N ALA A 66 -13.70 -12.36 6.42
CA ALA A 66 -15.05 -12.93 6.50
C ALA A 66 -15.18 -14.24 5.72
N GLN A 67 -14.55 -14.35 4.55
CA GLN A 67 -14.53 -15.57 3.74
C GLN A 67 -13.71 -16.70 4.37
N SER A 68 -12.57 -16.36 5.00
CA SER A 68 -11.59 -17.34 5.46
C SER A 68 -11.83 -17.86 6.88
N ASP A 69 -12.49 -17.07 7.73
CA ASP A 69 -12.65 -17.38 9.14
C ASP A 69 -14.01 -18.04 9.42
N PRO A 70 -14.03 -19.30 9.91
CA PRO A 70 -15.28 -20.00 10.21
C PRO A 70 -16.09 -19.32 11.33
N GLU A 71 -15.44 -18.61 12.26
CA GLU A 71 -16.07 -18.00 13.43
C GLU A 71 -16.80 -16.69 13.10
N VAL A 72 -16.55 -16.08 11.94
CA VAL A 72 -17.31 -14.90 11.47
C VAL A 72 -18.76 -15.32 11.18
N SER A 73 -19.73 -14.53 11.69
CA SER A 73 -21.14 -14.84 11.55
C SER A 73 -21.61 -14.82 10.09
N ALA A 74 -22.71 -15.54 9.84
CA ALA A 74 -23.34 -15.58 8.52
C ALA A 74 -23.80 -14.20 8.03
N GLU A 75 -24.21 -13.31 8.94
CA GLU A 75 -24.62 -11.95 8.61
C GLU A 75 -23.44 -11.11 8.09
N THR A 76 -22.31 -11.13 8.81
CA THR A 76 -21.09 -10.45 8.40
C THR A 76 -20.55 -11.01 7.07
N LYS A 77 -20.60 -12.34 6.90
CA LYS A 77 -20.22 -13.01 5.64
C LYS A 77 -21.06 -12.53 4.46
N LYS A 78 -22.39 -12.50 4.62
CA LYS A 78 -23.30 -12.01 3.59
C LYS A 78 -23.05 -10.55 3.21
N LYS A 79 -22.73 -9.70 4.19
CA LYS A 79 -22.34 -8.30 3.94
C LYS A 79 -21.05 -8.21 3.14
N ALA A 80 -20.02 -8.96 3.52
CA ALA A 80 -18.76 -9.03 2.78
C ALA A 80 -18.95 -9.49 1.33
N GLU A 81 -19.77 -10.51 1.09
CA GLU A 81 -20.11 -10.97 -0.27
C GLU A 81 -20.77 -9.85 -1.08
N GLY A 82 -21.77 -9.15 -0.52
CA GLY A 82 -22.42 -8.03 -1.21
C GLY A 82 -21.47 -6.87 -1.55
N TYR A 83 -20.50 -6.56 -0.67
CA TYR A 83 -19.48 -5.57 -0.99
C TYR A 83 -18.56 -6.03 -2.12
N LEU A 84 -18.18 -7.31 -2.14
CA LEU A 84 -17.31 -7.85 -3.18
C LEU A 84 -17.98 -7.79 -4.56
N GLU A 85 -19.28 -8.05 -4.66
CA GLU A 85 -20.05 -7.96 -5.90
C GLU A 85 -20.03 -6.55 -6.51
N ILE A 86 -19.98 -5.51 -5.68
CA ILE A 86 -19.90 -4.10 -6.12
C ILE A 86 -18.46 -3.72 -6.50
N ILE A 87 -17.49 -4.16 -5.70
CA ILE A 87 -16.08 -3.75 -5.84
C ILE A 87 -15.38 -4.47 -7.00
N ASP A 88 -15.54 -5.80 -7.11
CA ASP A 88 -14.82 -6.67 -8.04
C ASP A 88 -15.71 -7.07 -9.25
N PRO A 89 -15.37 -6.66 -10.49
CA PRO A 89 -14.16 -5.95 -10.90
C PRO A 89 -14.34 -4.42 -10.96
N ALA A 90 -15.57 -3.91 -10.87
CA ALA A 90 -15.93 -2.58 -11.36
C ALA A 90 -15.08 -1.45 -10.77
N MET A 91 -14.89 -1.42 -9.46
CA MET A 91 -14.15 -0.34 -8.80
C MET A 91 -12.63 -0.49 -8.92
N ILE A 92 -12.13 -1.72 -9.05
CA ILE A 92 -10.69 -2.00 -9.13
C ILE A 92 -10.18 -1.78 -10.56
N MET A 93 -10.92 -2.28 -11.55
CA MET A 93 -10.49 -2.30 -12.95
C MET A 93 -10.84 -1.03 -13.72
N LYS A 94 -11.76 -0.19 -13.25
CA LYS A 94 -12.07 1.09 -13.92
C LYS A 94 -10.85 1.94 -14.20
N TRP A 95 -9.84 1.92 -13.33
CA TRP A 95 -8.62 2.73 -13.52
C TRP A 95 -7.83 2.30 -14.75
N ASP A 96 -7.95 1.04 -15.16
CA ASP A 96 -7.36 0.52 -16.38
C ASP A 96 -8.19 0.92 -17.60
N GLU A 97 -9.51 0.83 -17.50
CA GLU A 97 -10.46 1.24 -18.53
C GLU A 97 -10.35 2.73 -18.83
N MET A 98 -10.11 3.55 -17.80
CA MET A 98 -9.78 4.98 -17.89
C MET A 98 -8.33 5.25 -18.38
N GLY A 99 -7.58 4.22 -18.77
CA GLY A 99 -6.23 4.33 -19.30
C GLY A 99 -5.18 4.82 -18.30
N ARG A 100 -5.44 4.73 -16.99
CA ARG A 100 -4.51 5.17 -15.92
C ARG A 100 -3.44 4.14 -15.62
N TRP A 101 -3.64 2.86 -15.94
CA TRP A 101 -2.60 1.85 -15.89
C TRP A 101 -1.70 1.94 -17.12
N LYS A 102 -0.38 1.93 -16.91
CA LYS A 102 0.62 1.79 -17.97
C LYS A 102 1.61 0.70 -17.61
N GLU A 103 1.79 -0.23 -18.54
CA GLU A 103 2.99 -1.05 -18.55
C GLU A 103 4.18 -0.21 -19.00
N THR A 104 5.32 -0.51 -18.43
CA THR A 104 6.58 0.19 -18.65
C THR A 104 7.65 -0.84 -19.06
N HIS A 105 8.84 -0.37 -19.40
CA HIS A 105 9.92 -1.25 -19.86
C HIS A 105 10.22 -2.39 -18.86
N MET A 106 10.71 -3.52 -19.41
CA MET A 106 11.19 -4.68 -18.64
C MET A 106 10.17 -5.29 -17.65
N GLY A 107 8.90 -5.36 -18.06
CA GLY A 107 7.84 -6.02 -17.31
C GLY A 107 7.49 -5.29 -16.00
N CYS A 108 7.63 -3.97 -15.97
CA CYS A 108 7.21 -3.11 -14.86
C CYS A 108 5.87 -2.44 -15.20
N GLY A 109 5.23 -1.81 -14.21
CA GLY A 109 3.99 -1.05 -14.42
C GLY A 109 3.87 0.12 -13.46
N THR A 110 2.97 1.05 -13.78
CA THR A 110 2.62 2.18 -12.91
C THR A 110 1.20 2.64 -13.19
N TYR A 111 0.59 3.26 -12.17
CA TYR A 111 -0.58 4.10 -12.38
C TYR A 111 -0.18 5.56 -12.64
N LEU A 112 -1.07 6.29 -13.31
CA LEU A 112 -0.89 7.68 -13.70
C LEU A 112 -1.93 8.62 -13.06
N SER A 113 -1.47 9.82 -12.69
CA SER A 113 -2.30 11.01 -12.48
C SER A 113 -1.61 12.19 -13.18
N ARG A 114 -1.87 12.33 -14.49
CA ARG A 114 -1.17 13.19 -15.48
C ARG A 114 0.31 12.84 -15.74
N ILE A 115 1.00 12.37 -14.70
CA ILE A 115 2.35 11.77 -14.72
C ILE A 115 2.31 10.45 -13.95
N THR A 116 3.41 9.71 -13.95
CA THR A 116 3.64 8.56 -13.08
C THR A 116 3.34 8.90 -11.62
N LEU A 117 2.62 8.03 -10.92
CA LEU A 117 2.43 8.19 -9.48
C LEU A 117 3.75 8.01 -8.71
N PRO A 118 4.00 8.79 -7.66
CA PRO A 118 5.05 8.54 -6.68
C PRO A 118 5.00 7.12 -6.11
N HIS A 119 6.13 6.62 -5.62
CA HIS A 119 6.25 5.22 -5.19
C HIS A 119 5.25 4.90 -4.08
N ASN A 120 5.06 5.79 -3.10
CA ASN A 120 4.09 5.60 -2.02
C ASN A 120 2.64 5.50 -2.51
N LYS A 121 2.28 6.27 -3.54
CA LYS A 121 0.95 6.23 -4.14
C LYS A 121 0.74 4.93 -4.93
N ASN A 122 1.75 4.49 -5.67
CA ASN A 122 1.75 3.18 -6.33
C ASN A 122 1.74 2.04 -5.29
N ALA A 123 2.39 2.18 -4.15
CA ALA A 123 2.41 1.21 -3.07
C ALA A 123 1.01 1.02 -2.45
N HIS A 124 0.24 2.09 -2.26
CA HIS A 124 -1.18 1.96 -1.88
C HIS A 124 -1.99 1.15 -2.90
N SER A 125 -1.84 1.44 -4.20
CA SER A 125 -2.50 0.65 -5.26
C SER A 125 -2.02 -0.80 -5.28
N GLY A 126 -0.74 -1.04 -5.02
CA GLY A 126 -0.17 -2.38 -4.90
C GLY A 126 -0.76 -3.16 -3.74
N MET A 127 -0.89 -2.55 -2.56
CA MET A 127 -1.55 -3.15 -1.40
C MET A 127 -3.01 -3.48 -1.67
N MET A 128 -3.76 -2.56 -2.29
CA MET A 128 -5.14 -2.81 -2.72
C MET A 128 -5.24 -4.01 -3.68
N LEU A 129 -4.34 -4.11 -4.66
CA LEU A 129 -4.32 -5.24 -5.61
C LEU A 129 -4.02 -6.58 -4.91
N LEU A 130 -3.11 -6.59 -3.92
CA LEU A 130 -2.83 -7.79 -3.14
C LEU A 130 -4.02 -8.20 -2.26
N ALA A 131 -4.75 -7.24 -1.68
CA ALA A 131 -5.99 -7.50 -0.95
C ALA A 131 -7.09 -8.03 -1.89
N ALA A 132 -7.25 -7.43 -3.07
CA ALA A 132 -8.18 -7.89 -4.10
C ALA A 132 -7.90 -9.33 -4.55
N ALA A 133 -6.62 -9.68 -4.74
CA ALA A 133 -6.21 -11.03 -5.10
C ALA A 133 -6.61 -12.08 -4.05
N ARG A 134 -6.61 -11.70 -2.76
CA ARG A 134 -7.05 -12.59 -1.66
C ARG A 134 -8.58 -12.72 -1.60
N ALA A 135 -9.30 -11.63 -1.81
CA ALA A 135 -10.76 -11.55 -1.67
C ALA A 135 -11.54 -12.10 -2.87
N THR A 136 -11.00 -12.00 -4.09
CA THR A 136 -11.74 -12.41 -5.30
C THR A 136 -11.94 -13.92 -5.38
N HIS A 137 -13.13 -14.32 -5.86
CA HIS A 137 -13.48 -15.69 -6.20
C HIS A 137 -13.03 -16.11 -7.61
N SER A 138 -12.66 -15.17 -8.48
CA SER A 138 -12.22 -15.49 -9.85
C SER A 138 -10.71 -15.76 -9.90
N PRO A 139 -10.27 -16.95 -10.35
CA PRO A 139 -8.85 -17.24 -10.56
C PRO A 139 -8.20 -16.33 -11.61
N GLU A 140 -8.96 -15.95 -12.65
CA GLU A 140 -8.47 -15.06 -13.71
C GLU A 140 -8.23 -13.65 -13.16
N ARG A 141 -9.19 -13.11 -12.41
CA ARG A 141 -9.03 -11.78 -11.78
C ARG A 141 -7.93 -11.77 -10.74
N ARG A 142 -7.83 -12.84 -9.94
CA ARG A 142 -6.69 -13.06 -9.03
C ARG A 142 -5.36 -12.98 -9.76
N ALA A 143 -5.21 -13.65 -10.90
CA ALA A 143 -3.98 -13.62 -11.69
C ALA A 143 -3.67 -12.21 -12.22
N ILE A 144 -4.68 -11.47 -12.69
CA ILE A 144 -4.54 -10.07 -13.13
C ILE A 144 -4.04 -9.18 -11.98
N TYR A 145 -4.67 -9.27 -10.80
CA TYR A 145 -4.29 -8.45 -9.65
C TYR A 145 -2.87 -8.74 -9.16
N LEU A 146 -2.50 -10.02 -9.06
CA LEU A 146 -1.14 -10.41 -8.66
C LEU A 146 -0.10 -9.97 -9.68
N ASP A 147 -0.40 -10.03 -10.99
CA ASP A 147 0.54 -9.58 -12.01
C ASP A 147 0.77 -8.06 -11.97
N LYS A 148 -0.28 -7.28 -11.77
CA LYS A 148 -0.15 -5.82 -11.63
C LYS A 148 0.59 -5.43 -10.35
N ALA A 149 0.29 -6.08 -9.22
CA ALA A 149 1.04 -5.88 -7.98
C ALA A 149 2.53 -6.23 -8.17
N ARG A 150 2.83 -7.35 -8.85
CA ARG A 150 4.20 -7.75 -9.21
C ARG A 150 4.89 -6.70 -10.09
N LYS A 151 4.20 -6.14 -11.07
CA LYS A 151 4.71 -5.08 -11.97
C LYS A 151 5.03 -3.79 -11.21
N LEU A 152 4.20 -3.39 -10.24
CA LEU A 152 4.46 -2.25 -9.34
C LEU A 152 5.66 -2.53 -8.42
N ALA A 153 5.71 -3.69 -7.77
CA ALA A 153 6.80 -4.10 -6.90
C ALA A 153 8.13 -4.17 -7.66
N ARG A 154 8.14 -4.75 -8.86
CA ARG A 154 9.33 -4.84 -9.73
C ARG A 154 9.82 -3.46 -10.14
N ARG A 155 8.91 -2.53 -10.42
CA ARG A 155 9.27 -1.15 -10.73
C ARG A 155 10.02 -0.52 -9.56
N TRP A 156 9.44 -0.56 -8.37
CA TRP A 156 10.06 0.07 -7.21
C TRP A 156 11.40 -0.58 -6.84
N LYS A 157 11.49 -1.92 -6.85
CA LYS A 157 12.77 -2.64 -6.61
C LYS A 157 13.90 -2.17 -7.52
N LYS A 158 13.62 -1.84 -8.79
CA LYS A 158 14.62 -1.33 -9.74
C LYS A 158 15.09 0.10 -9.45
N HIS A 159 14.30 0.87 -8.73
CA HIS A 159 14.64 2.24 -8.33
C HIS A 159 15.29 2.30 -6.94
N LEU A 160 15.38 1.18 -6.22
CA LEU A 160 16.21 1.07 -5.02
C LEU A 160 17.67 1.23 -5.41
N LYS A 161 18.38 2.05 -4.63
CA LYS A 161 19.83 2.24 -4.75
C LYS A 161 20.49 1.68 -3.51
N VAL A 162 21.61 0.99 -3.70
CA VAL A 162 22.43 0.51 -2.60
C VAL A 162 23.33 1.65 -2.14
N ARG A 163 23.30 1.96 -0.84
CA ARG A 163 24.25 2.86 -0.18
C ARG A 163 24.86 2.08 0.98
N GLY A 164 26.13 1.69 0.85
CA GLY A 164 26.73 0.79 1.84
C GLY A 164 26.02 -0.56 1.85
N ASP A 165 25.39 -0.91 2.96
CA ASP A 165 24.70 -2.19 3.16
C ASP A 165 23.16 -2.08 3.20
N HIS A 166 22.58 -0.90 2.96
CA HIS A 166 21.14 -0.65 2.96
C HIS A 166 20.63 -0.01 1.67
N TYR A 167 19.31 0.08 1.56
CA TYR A 167 18.65 0.77 0.45
C TYR A 167 18.38 2.23 0.74
N ILE A 168 18.44 3.04 -0.32
CA ILE A 168 17.81 4.35 -0.38
C ILE A 168 16.99 4.43 -1.66
N TRP A 169 15.97 5.28 -1.69
CA TRP A 169 15.19 5.52 -2.90
C TRP A 169 14.71 6.96 -2.99
N HIS A 170 14.33 7.36 -4.19
CA HIS A 170 13.70 8.66 -4.40
C HIS A 170 12.22 8.61 -4.02
N TYR A 171 11.59 9.77 -3.77
CA TYR A 171 10.14 9.86 -3.64
C TYR A 171 9.41 9.48 -4.95
N TRP A 172 10.00 9.89 -6.07
CA TRP A 172 9.44 9.69 -7.39
C TRP A 172 10.56 9.49 -8.41
N ASP A 173 10.32 8.57 -9.35
CA ASP A 173 11.14 8.35 -10.53
C ASP A 173 10.25 8.36 -11.77
N PRO A 174 10.73 8.85 -12.92
CA PRO A 174 10.01 8.74 -14.18
C PRO A 174 9.88 7.27 -14.61
N ALA A 175 8.86 6.95 -15.38
CA ALA A 175 8.56 5.62 -15.91
C ALA A 175 8.34 5.59 -17.43
N GLY A 176 8.07 6.74 -18.05
CA GLY A 176 7.89 6.84 -19.50
C GLY A 176 7.93 8.29 -20.01
N GLY A 177 7.74 8.45 -21.32
CA GLY A 177 7.82 9.77 -21.97
C GLY A 177 6.79 10.78 -21.45
N TRP A 178 5.67 10.33 -20.89
CA TRP A 178 4.64 11.18 -20.26
C TRP A 178 5.12 11.94 -19.02
N ASP A 179 6.28 11.56 -18.46
CA ASP A 179 6.90 12.18 -17.30
C ASP A 179 7.83 13.36 -17.65
N TYR A 180 7.95 13.66 -18.93
CA TYR A 180 8.79 14.75 -19.46
C TYR A 180 7.91 15.76 -20.21
N ASP A 181 8.28 17.04 -20.18
CA ASP A 181 7.68 18.07 -21.02
C ASP A 181 8.27 18.05 -22.45
N GLU A 182 7.87 19.01 -23.28
CA GLU A 182 8.26 19.09 -24.69
C GLU A 182 9.77 19.33 -24.86
N GLU A 183 10.40 19.97 -23.87
CA GLU A 183 11.84 20.24 -23.79
C GLU A 183 12.64 19.06 -23.23
N GLY A 184 11.98 17.97 -22.82
CA GLY A 184 12.62 16.80 -22.23
C GLY A 184 13.01 16.98 -20.76
N VAL A 185 12.45 17.97 -20.07
CA VAL A 185 12.64 18.21 -18.64
C VAL A 185 11.63 17.39 -17.84
N LYS A 186 12.06 16.83 -16.70
CA LYS A 186 11.19 16.03 -15.85
C LYS A 186 10.09 16.91 -15.28
N ARG A 187 8.84 16.45 -15.40
CA ARG A 187 7.64 17.14 -14.90
C ARG A 187 7.46 17.03 -13.37
N HIS A 188 8.37 16.33 -12.69
CA HIS A 188 8.34 16.19 -11.24
C HIS A 188 9.76 16.08 -10.68
N TRP A 189 9.90 16.52 -9.43
CA TRP A 189 11.11 16.44 -8.63
C TRP A 189 11.52 14.98 -8.37
N VAL A 190 12.82 14.70 -8.57
CA VAL A 190 13.47 13.40 -8.35
C VAL A 190 14.61 13.58 -7.35
N ASN A 191 14.38 13.19 -6.10
CA ASN A 191 15.43 13.05 -5.08
C ASN A 191 14.91 12.15 -3.96
N LEU A 192 15.75 11.94 -2.94
CA LEU A 192 15.52 11.08 -1.77
C LEU A 192 14.11 11.20 -1.17
N GLU A 193 13.58 10.08 -0.68
CA GLU A 193 12.33 9.99 0.08
C GLU A 193 12.40 10.76 1.43
N HIS A 194 12.40 12.08 1.35
CA HIS A 194 12.46 13.01 2.48
C HIS A 194 11.07 13.45 2.96
N ARG A 195 9.99 12.87 2.43
CA ARG A 195 8.61 13.29 2.72
C ARG A 195 7.96 12.47 3.85
N GLY A 196 8.69 11.49 4.40
CA GLY A 196 8.22 10.64 5.48
C GLY A 196 7.28 9.52 5.04
N TYR A 197 7.11 9.30 3.72
CA TYR A 197 6.17 8.30 3.19
C TYR A 197 6.78 6.90 3.03
N GLY A 198 8.07 6.72 3.30
CA GLY A 198 8.74 5.44 3.11
C GLY A 198 8.16 4.29 3.92
N SER A 199 7.43 4.55 5.02
CA SER A 199 6.70 3.51 5.76
C SER A 199 5.61 2.83 4.92
N ILE A 200 5.02 3.53 3.96
CA ILE A 200 4.04 2.99 3.01
C ILE A 200 4.75 2.08 2.00
N ASP A 201 5.88 2.53 1.46
CA ASP A 201 6.67 1.76 0.49
C ASP A 201 7.11 0.42 1.08
N VAL A 202 7.67 0.43 2.29
CA VAL A 202 8.10 -0.80 2.98
C VAL A 202 6.94 -1.68 3.43
N SER A 203 5.76 -1.11 3.67
CA SER A 203 4.56 -1.92 3.95
C SER A 203 4.13 -2.69 2.70
N PHE A 204 4.22 -2.07 1.53
CA PHE A 204 3.99 -2.76 0.26
C PHE A 204 5.09 -3.77 -0.07
N MET A 205 6.35 -3.47 0.22
CA MET A 205 7.46 -4.42 0.16
C MET A 205 7.14 -5.70 0.93
N ALA A 206 6.76 -5.52 2.19
CA ALA A 206 6.47 -6.60 3.12
C ALA A 206 5.31 -7.45 2.59
N ALA A 207 4.20 -6.83 2.16
CA ALA A 207 3.08 -7.57 1.60
C ALA A 207 3.42 -8.29 0.29
N ALA A 208 4.24 -7.68 -0.59
CA ALA A 208 4.71 -8.33 -1.80
C ALA A 208 5.59 -9.55 -1.49
N TYR A 209 6.46 -9.46 -0.48
CA TYR A 209 7.25 -10.59 0.02
C TYR A 209 6.36 -11.74 0.50
N ASP A 210 5.29 -11.47 1.25
CA ASP A 210 4.36 -12.52 1.73
C ASP A 210 3.65 -13.26 0.59
N HIS A 211 3.48 -12.59 -0.54
CA HIS A 211 2.91 -13.17 -1.77
C HIS A 211 3.96 -13.85 -2.65
N GLY A 212 5.22 -13.94 -2.20
CA GLY A 212 6.33 -14.47 -2.99
C GLY A 212 6.65 -13.61 -4.23
N LEU A 213 6.34 -12.30 -4.18
CA LEU A 213 6.52 -11.39 -5.31
C LEU A 213 7.76 -10.54 -5.12
N VAL A 214 8.71 -10.67 -6.06
CA VAL A 214 9.82 -9.73 -6.36
C VAL A 214 10.89 -9.58 -5.26
N PHE A 215 10.47 -9.36 -4.01
CA PHE A 215 11.32 -9.13 -2.86
C PHE A 215 11.66 -10.43 -2.15
N THR A 216 12.89 -10.51 -1.66
CA THR A 216 13.45 -11.62 -0.90
C THR A 216 13.67 -11.21 0.55
N ARG A 217 14.15 -12.16 1.35
CA ARG A 217 14.49 -11.90 2.75
C ARG A 217 15.63 -10.89 2.86
N GLU A 218 16.61 -10.99 1.97
CA GLU A 218 17.75 -10.08 1.90
C GLU A 218 17.30 -8.66 1.59
N ASP A 219 16.31 -8.48 0.69
CA ASP A 219 15.74 -7.17 0.42
C ASP A 219 15.09 -6.59 1.68
N ALA A 220 14.34 -7.40 2.43
CA ALA A 220 13.69 -6.96 3.67
C ALA A 220 14.73 -6.55 4.74
N GLU A 221 15.83 -7.27 4.84
CA GLU A 221 16.94 -6.93 5.74
C GLU A 221 17.65 -5.64 5.34
N MET A 222 17.82 -5.38 4.04
CA MET A 222 18.35 -4.10 3.55
C MET A 222 17.43 -2.92 3.92
N HIS A 223 16.10 -3.09 3.84
CA HIS A 223 15.15 -2.08 4.31
C HIS A 223 15.17 -1.91 5.83
N CYS A 224 15.38 -2.99 6.60
CA CYS A 224 15.57 -2.89 8.05
C CYS A 224 16.79 -2.03 8.37
N ARG A 225 17.89 -2.24 7.66
CA ARG A 225 19.09 -1.40 7.82
C ARG A 225 18.85 0.05 7.39
N THR A 226 18.07 0.28 6.34
CA THR A 226 17.62 1.65 5.98
C THR A 226 16.93 2.33 7.14
N PHE A 227 15.96 1.67 7.79
CA PHE A 227 15.27 2.25 8.94
C PHE A 227 16.23 2.59 10.10
N LEU A 228 17.11 1.63 10.44
CA LEU A 228 18.04 1.78 11.55
C LEU A 228 19.16 2.81 11.30
N GLN A 229 19.54 3.05 10.03
CA GLN A 229 20.67 3.92 9.70
C GLN A 229 20.27 5.29 9.13
N GLU A 230 19.15 5.38 8.42
CA GLU A 230 18.76 6.61 7.71
C GLU A 230 17.63 7.38 8.40
N ILE A 231 16.88 6.74 9.31
CA ILE A 231 15.58 7.26 9.79
C ILE A 231 15.54 7.36 11.32
N TRP A 232 15.98 6.34 12.04
CA TRP A 232 16.07 6.35 13.49
C TRP A 232 17.31 7.12 13.98
N ASN A 233 17.17 7.90 15.05
CA ASN A 233 18.28 8.64 15.69
C ASN A 233 19.30 7.75 16.42
N GLY A 234 19.03 6.46 16.59
CA GLY A 234 19.88 5.54 17.34
C GLY A 234 19.73 5.63 18.87
N ASP A 235 18.83 6.48 19.36
CA ASP A 235 18.53 6.60 20.80
C ASP A 235 17.42 5.60 21.18
N GLU A 236 17.72 4.74 22.15
CA GLU A 236 16.78 3.72 22.65
C GLU A 236 15.85 4.24 23.75
N GLU A 237 16.24 5.32 24.44
CA GLU A 237 15.48 5.95 25.51
C GLU A 237 14.50 6.97 24.95
N ASN A 238 14.96 7.79 23.98
CA ASN A 238 14.18 8.85 23.34
C ASN A 238 14.21 8.66 21.81
N PRO A 239 13.54 7.62 21.28
CA PRO A 239 13.61 7.32 19.86
C PRO A 239 12.89 8.40 19.04
N GLU A 240 13.61 8.96 18.07
CA GLU A 240 13.07 9.88 17.08
C GLU A 240 13.22 9.33 15.67
N TYR A 241 12.29 9.72 14.80
CA TYR A 241 12.24 9.27 13.42
C TYR A 241 12.15 10.47 12.48
N ARG A 242 13.06 10.51 11.52
CA ARG A 242 13.10 11.53 10.46
C ARG A 242 13.09 10.87 9.10
N ALA A 243 12.61 11.59 8.09
CA ALA A 243 12.59 11.06 6.74
C ALA A 243 14.00 10.68 6.29
N MET A 244 14.09 9.77 5.32
CA MET A 244 15.34 9.17 4.91
C MET A 244 16.37 10.24 4.50
N GLY A 245 17.58 10.13 5.03
CA GLY A 245 18.70 10.99 4.65
C GLY A 245 19.78 11.15 5.69
N THR A 246 20.16 10.05 6.35
CA THR A 246 21.09 9.96 7.48
C THR A 246 20.61 10.88 8.58
N PHE A 247 19.90 10.32 9.57
CA PHE A 247 19.10 11.05 10.57
C PHE A 247 19.39 12.54 10.62
N ASN A 248 18.48 13.33 10.05
CA ASN A 248 18.61 14.77 10.00
C ASN A 248 17.42 15.41 10.73
N PRO A 249 17.64 16.13 11.84
CA PRO A 249 16.55 16.71 12.62
C PRO A 249 15.73 17.74 11.84
N ASP A 250 16.29 18.34 10.78
CA ASP A 250 15.62 19.30 9.89
C ASP A 250 14.69 18.61 8.88
N TYR A 251 14.77 17.29 8.76
CA TYR A 251 13.91 16.54 7.83
C TYR A 251 12.52 16.34 8.44
N VAL A 252 11.55 16.07 7.56
CA VAL A 252 10.18 15.82 7.98
C VAL A 252 10.14 14.64 8.95
N GLU A 253 9.34 14.75 10.01
CA GLU A 253 9.08 13.65 10.92
C GLU A 253 8.60 12.41 10.14
N SER A 254 9.14 11.24 10.50
CA SER A 254 8.72 9.97 9.92
C SER A 254 8.00 9.11 10.94
N SER A 255 7.42 8.02 10.47
CA SER A 255 6.80 7.00 11.31
C SER A 255 7.70 5.78 11.40
N ILE A 256 7.48 4.96 12.42
CA ILE A 256 8.10 3.64 12.46
C ILE A 256 7.67 2.83 11.24
N TYR A 257 8.64 2.14 10.66
CA TYR A 257 8.40 1.25 9.52
C TYR A 257 7.85 -0.09 10.03
N SER A 258 6.63 -0.08 10.55
CA SER A 258 6.02 -1.21 11.26
C SER A 258 5.90 -2.48 10.40
N GLY A 259 5.77 -2.35 9.07
CA GLY A 259 5.85 -3.46 8.13
C GLY A 259 7.16 -4.26 8.18
N LEU A 260 8.22 -3.67 8.76
CA LEU A 260 9.51 -4.32 8.95
C LEU A 260 9.66 -5.04 10.30
N GLY A 261 8.74 -4.85 11.25
CA GLY A 261 8.88 -5.39 12.62
C GLY A 261 9.06 -6.90 12.66
N ARG A 262 8.41 -7.64 11.76
CA ARG A 262 8.55 -9.10 11.65
C ARG A 262 9.91 -9.57 11.09
N PHE A 263 10.68 -8.68 10.48
CA PHE A 263 12.01 -8.99 9.95
C PHE A 263 13.13 -8.53 10.90
N SER A 264 12.83 -7.64 11.85
CA SER A 264 13.81 -7.10 12.80
C SER A 264 13.22 -6.97 14.21
N PRO A 265 13.71 -7.77 15.19
CA PRO A 265 13.30 -7.65 16.58
C PRO A 265 13.49 -6.24 17.15
N LYS A 266 14.56 -5.53 16.73
CA LYS A 266 14.81 -4.15 17.17
C LYS A 266 13.74 -3.18 16.68
N ILE A 267 13.29 -3.31 15.43
CA ILE A 267 12.19 -2.47 14.91
C ILE A 267 10.89 -2.78 15.64
N MET A 268 10.64 -4.05 15.96
CA MET A 268 9.47 -4.44 16.76
C MET A 268 9.52 -3.87 18.18
N GLU A 269 10.69 -3.88 18.82
CA GLU A 269 10.91 -3.26 20.14
C GLU A 269 10.63 -1.75 20.11
N LEU A 270 11.20 -1.05 19.12
CA LEU A 270 10.97 0.39 18.93
C LEU A 270 9.50 0.70 18.69
N TRP A 271 8.80 -0.14 17.92
CA TRP A 271 7.36 -0.01 17.71
C TRP A 271 6.57 -0.10 19.01
N GLY A 272 6.89 -1.06 19.89
CA GLY A 272 6.24 -1.22 21.18
C GLY A 272 6.44 -0.05 22.15
N LYS A 273 7.47 0.79 21.96
CA LYS A 273 7.70 2.01 22.75
C LYS A 273 6.92 3.22 22.24
N SER A 274 6.38 3.16 21.03
CA SER A 274 5.66 4.28 20.39
C SER A 274 4.14 4.11 20.40
N VAL A 275 3.62 3.04 20.98
CA VAL A 275 2.19 2.75 21.20
C VAL A 275 1.86 2.95 22.66
#